data_AF-A0A832GFM6-F1
#
_entry.id   AF-A0A832GFM6-F1
#
_cell.length_a   1.000
_cell.length_b   1.000
_cell.length_c   1.000
_cell.angle_alpha   90.00
_cell.angle_beta   90.00
_cell.angle_gamma   90.00
#
_symmetry.space_group_name_H-M   'P 1'
#
loop_
_entity.id
_entity.type
_entity.pdbx_description
1 polymer ?
#
loop_
_entity_poly.entity_id
_entity_poly.type
_entity_poly.pdbx_seq_one_letter_code
_entity_poly.pdbx_strand_id
1 'polypeptide(L)'
;MRYPQRMAVRDRLASRLGLDDSFLTEDLDLYLRPEDLPRLADFGIEVGNHTRSHVHCRGLDPQSARAEILDAKAELEAWTGCRVRAFSFPYGSRLDATPLAMETIAAAGHDAVFFASARANHPASHGEGPRRFDRVAFAAEPASQLFLDLEVFPLLRG
;
A
#
# COMPACT_ATOMS: atom_id res chain seq x y z
N MET A 1 -13.63 0.82 18.76
CA MET A 1 -13.44 2.28 18.67
C MET A 1 -13.57 2.69 17.20
N ARG A 2 -14.36 3.72 16.86
CA ARG A 2 -14.53 4.18 15.47
C ARG A 2 -13.22 4.76 14.94
N TYR A 3 -13.01 4.79 13.63
CA TYR A 3 -11.77 5.30 13.02
C TYR A 3 -11.37 6.71 13.49
N PRO A 4 -12.27 7.72 13.51
CA PRO A 4 -11.90 9.08 13.93
C PRO A 4 -11.41 9.14 15.39
N GLN A 5 -12.00 8.32 16.25
CA GLN A 5 -11.59 8.22 17.66
C GLN A 5 -10.20 7.60 17.81
N ARG A 6 -9.85 6.59 16.97
CA ARG A 6 -8.51 5.99 16.98
C ARG A 6 -7.44 6.99 16.57
N MET A 7 -7.70 7.77 15.51
CA MET A 7 -6.78 8.81 15.06
C MET A 7 -6.60 9.89 16.12
N ALA A 8 -7.69 10.37 16.74
CA ALA A 8 -7.60 11.35 17.82
C ALA A 8 -6.76 10.85 19.02
N VAL A 9 -6.84 9.55 19.36
CA VAL A 9 -6.00 8.97 20.43
C VAL A 9 -4.55 8.87 19.99
N ARG A 10 -4.28 8.41 18.75
CA ARG A 10 -2.92 8.36 18.17
C ARG A 10 -2.27 9.73 18.24
N ASP A 11 -2.93 10.76 17.72
CA ASP A 11 -2.39 12.12 17.62
C ASP A 11 -2.11 12.71 19.00
N ARG A 12 -2.99 12.45 19.97
CA ARG A 12 -2.79 12.88 21.36
C ARG A 12 -1.61 12.17 22.04
N LEU A 13 -1.35 10.91 21.72
CA LEU A 13 -0.18 10.18 22.22
C LEU A 13 1.09 10.68 21.58
N ALA A 14 1.11 10.80 20.26
CA ALA A 14 2.22 11.32 19.46
C ALA A 14 2.67 12.70 19.98
N SER A 15 1.72 13.64 20.12
CA SER A 15 1.98 14.98 20.67
C SER A 15 2.55 14.96 22.08
N ARG A 16 2.09 14.08 22.97
CA ARG A 16 2.61 13.98 24.35
C ARG A 16 3.99 13.35 24.44
N LEU A 17 4.34 12.50 23.49
CA LEU A 17 5.62 11.83 23.44
C LEU A 17 6.66 12.62 22.63
N GLY A 18 6.29 13.75 22.04
CA GLY A 18 7.16 14.51 21.14
C GLY A 18 7.50 13.74 19.85
N LEU A 19 6.63 12.81 19.46
CA LEU A 19 6.76 12.04 18.22
C LEU A 19 5.94 12.76 17.16
N ASP A 20 6.59 13.58 16.33
CA ASP A 20 5.98 14.13 15.12
C ASP A 20 6.67 13.56 13.87
N ASP A 21 6.11 13.86 12.70
CA ASP A 21 6.61 13.33 11.43
C ASP A 21 8.05 13.77 11.14
N SER A 22 8.46 14.95 11.62
CA SER A 22 9.84 15.44 11.51
C SER A 22 10.79 14.59 12.36
N PHE A 23 10.45 14.29 13.61
CA PHE A 23 11.24 13.39 14.46
C PHE A 23 11.43 11.99 13.82
N LEU A 24 10.38 11.43 13.21
CA LEU A 24 10.45 10.11 12.58
C LEU A 24 11.29 10.09 11.28
N THR A 25 11.37 11.20 10.57
CA THR A 25 12.01 11.30 9.24
C THR A 25 13.40 11.93 9.28
N GLU A 26 13.65 12.86 10.20
CA GLU A 26 14.91 13.60 10.34
C GLU A 26 15.84 12.97 11.38
N ASP A 27 15.30 12.60 12.54
CA ASP A 27 16.13 12.10 13.64
C ASP A 27 16.33 10.58 13.61
N LEU A 28 15.34 9.84 13.09
CA LEU A 28 15.38 8.37 13.07
C LEU A 28 15.60 7.76 11.67
N ASP A 29 15.50 8.55 10.60
CA ASP A 29 15.65 8.11 9.20
C ASP A 29 14.82 6.85 8.86
N LEU A 30 13.62 6.75 9.43
CA LEU A 30 12.75 5.56 9.30
C LEU A 30 11.86 5.59 8.06
N TYR A 31 11.64 6.76 7.47
CA TYR A 31 10.73 6.97 6.35
C TYR A 31 11.37 7.82 5.27
N LEU A 32 11.01 7.52 4.02
CA LEU A 32 11.28 8.39 2.88
C LEU A 32 10.56 9.72 3.06
N ARG A 33 11.18 10.79 2.56
CA ARG A 33 10.61 12.13 2.55
C ARG A 33 9.90 12.39 1.22
N PRO A 34 8.91 13.29 1.16
CA PRO A 34 8.26 13.66 -0.09
C PRO A 34 9.25 14.05 -1.20
N GLU A 35 10.36 14.70 -0.84
CA GLU A 35 11.41 15.15 -1.76
C GLU A 35 12.22 13.99 -2.35
N ASP A 36 12.23 12.81 -1.72
CA ASP A 36 12.91 11.61 -2.23
C ASP A 36 12.10 10.93 -3.33
N LEU A 37 10.77 11.07 -3.31
CA LEU A 37 9.86 10.30 -4.16
C LEU A 37 10.04 10.51 -5.67
N PRO A 38 10.26 11.74 -6.20
CA PRO A 38 10.50 11.93 -7.63
C PRO A 38 11.68 11.10 -8.17
N ARG A 39 12.74 10.96 -7.36
CA ARG A 39 13.99 10.29 -7.77
C ARG A 39 13.83 8.79 -7.91
N LEU A 40 12.83 8.18 -7.26
CA LEU A 40 12.57 6.75 -7.36
C LEU A 40 12.27 6.32 -8.80
N ALA A 41 11.62 7.19 -9.58
CA ALA A 41 11.32 6.93 -10.99
C ALA A 41 12.59 6.79 -11.85
N ASP A 42 13.67 7.52 -11.52
CA ASP A 42 14.96 7.43 -12.22
C ASP A 42 15.60 6.04 -12.08
N PHE A 43 15.23 5.31 -11.02
CA PHE A 43 15.66 3.93 -10.76
C PHE A 43 14.65 2.89 -11.27
N GLY A 44 13.58 3.31 -11.96
CA GLY A 44 12.50 2.42 -12.41
C GLY A 44 11.61 1.90 -11.28
N ILE A 45 11.60 2.57 -10.12
CA ILE A 45 10.77 2.19 -8.96
C ILE A 45 9.41 2.90 -9.07
N GLU A 46 8.33 2.13 -8.93
CA GLU A 46 6.96 2.65 -8.87
C GLU A 46 6.49 2.81 -7.42
N VAL A 47 5.88 3.97 -7.12
CA VAL A 47 5.25 4.24 -5.83
C VAL A 47 3.76 3.88 -5.89
N GLY A 48 3.32 3.03 -4.96
CA GLY A 48 1.93 2.61 -4.80
C GLY A 48 1.26 3.25 -3.58
N ASN A 49 -0.06 3.31 -3.58
CA ASN A 49 -0.85 3.78 -2.45
C ASN A 49 -0.98 2.68 -1.38
N HIS A 50 -0.77 3.01 -0.11
CA HIS A 50 -0.86 2.08 1.01
C HIS A 50 -1.73 2.59 2.16
N THR A 51 -2.75 3.39 1.85
CA THR A 51 -3.46 4.27 2.78
C THR A 51 -2.59 5.38 3.37
N ARG A 52 -3.19 6.43 3.92
CA ARG A 52 -2.46 7.52 4.58
C ARG A 52 -1.87 7.08 5.91
N SER A 53 -2.65 6.36 6.72
CA SER A 53 -2.29 6.08 8.12
C SER A 53 -2.10 4.59 8.42
N HIS A 54 -1.90 3.75 7.40
CA HIS A 54 -1.71 2.30 7.53
C HIS A 54 -2.82 1.61 8.36
N VAL A 55 -4.07 1.74 7.90
CA VAL A 55 -5.26 1.28 8.64
C VAL A 55 -6.00 0.13 7.96
N HIS A 56 -6.65 -0.72 8.77
CA HIS A 56 -7.59 -1.72 8.26
C HIS A 56 -8.77 -1.05 7.55
N CYS A 57 -8.87 -1.22 6.24
CA CYS A 57 -9.94 -0.62 5.44
C CYS A 57 -11.35 -1.12 5.81
N ARG A 58 -11.48 -2.30 6.44
CA ARG A 58 -12.79 -2.79 6.91
C ARG A 58 -13.43 -1.95 8.01
N GLY A 59 -12.66 -1.07 8.65
CA GLY A 59 -13.14 -0.16 9.70
C GLY A 59 -13.40 1.27 9.24
N LEU A 60 -13.35 1.53 7.92
CA LEU A 60 -13.56 2.86 7.36
C LEU A 60 -15.04 3.13 7.09
N ASP A 61 -15.47 4.35 7.41
CA ASP A 61 -16.70 4.94 6.89
C ASP A 61 -16.41 5.68 5.56
N PRO A 62 -17.41 6.15 4.81
CA PRO A 62 -17.19 6.78 3.51
C PRO A 62 -16.25 8.00 3.53
N GLN A 63 -16.34 8.82 4.57
CA GLN A 63 -15.48 9.99 4.72
C GLN A 63 -14.02 9.57 4.99
N SER A 64 -13.83 8.59 5.87
CA SER A 64 -12.51 8.05 6.19
C SER A 64 -11.90 7.31 5.01
N ALA A 65 -12.70 6.59 4.21
CA ALA A 65 -12.25 5.92 3.00
C ALA A 65 -11.75 6.92 1.95
N ARG A 66 -12.46 8.04 1.77
CA ARG A 66 -12.01 9.13 0.89
C ARG A 66 -10.65 9.66 1.34
N ALA A 67 -10.51 10.02 2.62
CA ALA A 67 -9.27 10.58 3.15
C ALA A 67 -8.11 9.56 3.05
N GLU A 68 -8.33 8.32 3.46
CA GLU A 68 -7.29 7.31 3.50
C GLU A 68 -6.86 6.80 2.12
N ILE A 69 -7.75 6.82 1.11
CA ILE A 69 -7.48 6.18 -0.19
C ILE A 69 -7.39 7.22 -1.31
N LEU A 70 -8.45 8.02 -1.50
CA LEU A 70 -8.56 8.93 -2.64
C LEU A 70 -7.64 10.14 -2.47
N ASP A 71 -7.75 10.83 -1.33
CA ASP A 71 -6.95 12.04 -1.08
C ASP A 71 -5.46 11.68 -0.91
N ALA A 72 -5.16 10.53 -0.28
CA ALA A 72 -3.80 9.99 -0.16
C ALA A 72 -3.16 9.71 -1.54
N LYS A 73 -3.94 9.21 -2.50
CA LYS A 73 -3.46 9.03 -3.88
C LYS A 73 -3.07 10.36 -4.50
N ALA A 74 -3.94 11.37 -4.39
CA ALA A 74 -3.69 12.67 -4.99
C ALA A 74 -2.41 13.34 -4.44
N GLU A 75 -2.16 13.19 -3.13
CA GLU A 75 -0.91 13.65 -2.51
C GLU A 75 0.32 12.89 -3.02
N LEU A 76 0.25 11.57 -3.10
CA LEU A 76 1.35 10.76 -3.67
C LEU A 76 1.64 11.13 -5.13
N GLU A 77 0.62 11.41 -5.94
CA GLU A 77 0.81 11.86 -7.33
C GLU A 77 1.42 13.26 -7.39
N ALA A 78 1.05 14.15 -6.47
CA ALA A 78 1.65 15.48 -6.36
C ALA A 78 3.14 15.41 -5.97
N TRP A 79 3.51 14.52 -5.05
CA TRP A 79 4.91 14.34 -4.64
C TRP A 79 5.75 13.61 -5.69
N THR A 80 5.22 12.55 -6.30
CA THR A 80 5.96 11.74 -7.28
C THR A 80 6.01 12.37 -8.66
N GLY A 81 5.07 13.27 -8.99
CA GLY A 81 4.87 13.76 -10.36
C GLY A 81 4.39 12.70 -11.34
N CYS A 82 4.02 11.50 -10.85
CA CYS A 82 3.66 10.34 -11.65
C CYS A 82 2.29 9.82 -11.25
N ARG A 83 1.60 9.13 -12.17
CA ARG A 83 0.33 8.45 -11.85
C ARG A 83 0.57 7.28 -10.91
N VAL A 84 -0.15 7.23 -9.79
CA VAL A 84 -0.16 6.11 -8.84
C VAL A 84 -1.19 5.08 -9.30
N ARG A 85 -0.73 3.93 -9.80
CA ARG A 85 -1.60 2.91 -10.43
C ARG A 85 -1.94 1.75 -9.50
N ALA A 86 -1.13 1.52 -8.47
CA ALA A 86 -1.24 0.37 -7.58
C ALA A 86 -1.73 0.77 -6.19
N PHE A 87 -2.55 -0.09 -5.59
CA PHE A 87 -2.94 0.00 -4.18
C PHE A 87 -2.56 -1.28 -3.44
N SER A 88 -1.86 -1.17 -2.32
CA SER A 88 -1.56 -2.30 -1.44
C SER A 88 -2.45 -2.20 -0.19
N PHE A 89 -3.16 -3.27 0.17
CA PHE A 89 -3.94 -3.26 1.41
C PHE A 89 -3.00 -3.35 2.62
N PRO A 90 -3.10 -2.44 3.61
CA PRO A 90 -2.45 -2.59 4.92
C PRO A 90 -2.73 -3.98 5.50
N TYR A 91 -1.71 -4.58 6.12
CA TYR A 91 -1.77 -5.94 6.68
C TYR A 91 -2.06 -7.06 5.65
N GLY A 92 -2.18 -6.73 4.36
CA GLY A 92 -2.32 -7.68 3.25
C GLY A 92 -3.61 -8.52 3.25
N SER A 93 -4.58 -8.19 4.08
CA SER A 93 -5.76 -9.04 4.31
C SER A 93 -6.88 -8.76 3.30
N ARG A 94 -7.39 -9.81 2.66
CA ARG A 94 -8.61 -9.77 1.81
C ARG A 94 -9.86 -9.33 2.60
N LEU A 95 -9.80 -9.48 3.92
CA LEU A 95 -10.66 -8.85 4.94
C LEU A 95 -11.02 -7.37 4.65
N ASP A 96 -10.01 -6.65 4.18
CA ASP A 96 -10.05 -5.19 4.05
C ASP A 96 -10.54 -4.74 2.66
N ALA A 97 -10.68 -5.64 1.69
CA ALA A 97 -11.31 -5.39 0.40
C ALA A 97 -12.84 -5.39 0.51
N THR A 98 -13.39 -4.53 1.37
CA THR A 98 -14.84 -4.31 1.49
C THR A 98 -15.39 -3.63 0.23
N PRO A 99 -16.72 -3.70 -0.03
CA PRO A 99 -17.32 -2.98 -1.15
C PRO A 99 -16.95 -1.50 -1.17
N LEU A 100 -17.07 -0.81 -0.03
CA LEU A 100 -16.69 0.60 0.11
C LEU A 100 -15.22 0.86 -0.26
N ALA A 101 -14.29 0.03 0.23
CA ALA A 101 -12.88 0.19 -0.08
C ALA A 101 -12.61 -0.04 -1.57
N MET A 102 -13.15 -1.11 -2.15
CA MET A 102 -12.96 -1.44 -3.56
C MET A 102 -13.59 -0.40 -4.50
N GLU A 103 -14.78 0.11 -4.18
CA GLU A 103 -15.43 1.21 -4.91
C GLU A 103 -14.59 2.49 -4.84
N THR A 104 -14.07 2.84 -3.66
CA THR A 104 -13.21 4.02 -3.48
C THR A 104 -11.90 3.88 -4.26
N ILE A 105 -11.28 2.69 -4.23
CA ILE A 105 -10.04 2.38 -4.97
C ILE A 105 -10.28 2.48 -6.49
N ALA A 106 -11.41 1.93 -6.97
CA ALA A 106 -11.79 2.00 -8.38
C ALA A 106 -12.10 3.44 -8.82
N ALA A 107 -12.83 4.20 -8.02
CA ALA A 107 -13.12 5.62 -8.26
C ALA A 107 -11.85 6.49 -8.26
N ALA A 108 -10.85 6.12 -7.46
CA ALA A 108 -9.53 6.76 -7.47
C ALA A 108 -8.69 6.39 -8.71
N GLY A 109 -9.13 5.42 -9.53
CA GLY A 109 -8.48 5.05 -10.78
C GLY A 109 -7.24 4.17 -10.62
N HIS A 110 -7.16 3.34 -9.58
CA HIS A 110 -6.10 2.33 -9.46
C HIS A 110 -6.36 1.16 -10.42
N ASP A 111 -5.30 0.69 -11.09
CA ASP A 111 -5.36 -0.41 -12.05
C ASP A 111 -5.18 -1.78 -11.38
N ALA A 112 -4.58 -1.81 -10.18
CA ALA A 112 -4.28 -3.04 -9.45
C ALA A 112 -4.36 -2.88 -7.92
N VAL A 113 -4.76 -3.95 -7.24
CA VAL A 113 -4.72 -4.11 -5.79
C VAL A 113 -3.87 -5.31 -5.37
N PHE A 114 -3.17 -5.18 -4.24
CA PHE A 114 -2.26 -6.20 -3.73
C PHE A 114 -2.64 -6.66 -2.32
N PHE A 115 -2.58 -7.97 -2.12
CA PHE A 115 -2.77 -8.69 -0.86
C PHE A 115 -1.49 -9.44 -0.47
N ALA A 116 -1.42 -9.94 0.78
CA ALA A 116 -0.33 -10.78 1.25
C ALA A 116 -0.87 -12.13 1.76
N SER A 117 -1.71 -12.79 0.95
CA SER A 117 -2.36 -14.05 1.33
C SER A 117 -1.63 -15.32 0.84
N ALA A 118 -0.44 -15.16 0.22
CA ALA A 118 0.40 -16.24 -0.29
C ALA A 118 -0.35 -17.23 -1.21
N ARG A 119 -1.21 -16.71 -2.08
CA ARG A 119 -1.96 -17.48 -3.08
C ARG A 119 -1.34 -17.30 -4.46
N ALA A 120 -1.52 -18.30 -5.33
CA ALA A 120 -1.12 -18.20 -6.73
C ALA A 120 -2.01 -17.16 -7.46
N ASN A 121 -1.37 -16.31 -8.27
CA ASN A 121 -2.07 -15.38 -9.14
C ASN A 121 -2.58 -16.12 -10.39
N HIS A 122 -3.89 -16.08 -10.63
CA HIS A 122 -4.49 -16.72 -11.80
C HIS A 122 -5.07 -15.67 -12.75
N PRO A 123 -4.78 -15.70 -14.07
CA PRO A 123 -5.26 -14.69 -15.03
C PRO A 123 -6.79 -14.58 -15.08
N ALA A 124 -7.49 -15.70 -14.86
CA ALA A 124 -8.96 -15.74 -14.82
C ALA A 124 -9.58 -15.10 -13.57
N SER A 125 -8.78 -14.65 -12.60
CA SER A 125 -9.26 -14.03 -11.36
C SER A 125 -9.54 -12.52 -11.48
N HIS A 126 -9.41 -11.96 -12.68
CA HIS A 126 -9.68 -10.56 -12.97
C HIS A 126 -11.11 -10.39 -13.49
N GLY A 127 -11.95 -9.71 -12.70
CA GLY A 127 -13.27 -9.26 -13.12
C GLY A 127 -13.25 -7.77 -13.48
N GLU A 128 -14.42 -7.13 -13.47
CA GLU A 128 -14.52 -5.67 -13.59
C GLU A 128 -13.83 -4.97 -12.39
N GLY A 129 -13.12 -3.87 -12.68
CA GLY A 129 -12.36 -3.10 -11.70
C GLY A 129 -10.86 -3.44 -11.63
N PRO A 130 -10.17 -3.03 -10.54
CA PRO A 130 -8.73 -3.23 -10.41
C PRO A 130 -8.34 -4.71 -10.40
N ARG A 131 -7.25 -5.05 -11.10
CA ARG A 131 -6.67 -6.40 -11.07
C ARG A 131 -6.23 -6.75 -9.65
N ARG A 132 -6.36 -8.02 -9.27
CA ARG A 132 -6.06 -8.49 -7.91
C ARG A 132 -4.83 -9.38 -7.93
N PHE A 133 -3.85 -9.05 -7.10
CA PHE A 133 -2.62 -9.81 -6.96
C PHE A 133 -2.38 -10.22 -5.51
N ASP A 134 -2.01 -11.48 -5.31
CA ASP A 134 -1.49 -11.99 -4.05
C ASP A 134 0.04 -11.98 -4.07
N ARG A 135 0.61 -11.50 -2.97
CA ARG A 135 2.04 -11.54 -2.68
C ARG A 135 2.31 -12.55 -1.57
N VAL A 136 3.54 -13.02 -1.52
CA VAL A 136 4.08 -13.77 -0.39
C VAL A 136 4.80 -12.76 0.50
N ALA A 137 4.38 -12.65 1.76
CA ALA A 137 5.15 -11.91 2.75
C ALA A 137 6.27 -12.83 3.25
N PHE A 138 7.51 -12.44 3.03
CA PHE A 138 8.64 -13.06 3.72
C PHE A 138 8.62 -12.53 5.16
N ALA A 139 8.63 -13.43 6.15
CA ALA A 139 8.45 -13.11 7.57
C ALA A 139 9.70 -12.42 8.19
N ALA A 140 10.25 -11.41 7.50
CA ALA A 140 11.55 -10.81 7.79
C ALA A 140 12.72 -11.81 7.83
N GLU A 141 12.54 -13.02 7.28
CA GLU A 141 13.65 -13.95 7.10
C GLU A 141 14.62 -13.37 6.06
N PRO A 142 15.93 -13.43 6.31
CA PRO A 142 16.91 -12.92 5.36
C PRO A 142 16.77 -13.66 4.04
N ALA A 143 16.99 -12.96 2.92
CA ALA A 143 16.85 -13.53 1.58
C ALA A 143 17.66 -14.82 1.36
N SER A 144 18.75 -14.99 2.13
CA SER A 144 19.59 -16.20 2.17
C SER A 144 18.92 -17.46 2.72
N GLN A 145 17.80 -17.32 3.44
CA GLN A 145 17.01 -18.44 3.96
C GLN A 145 15.79 -18.77 3.10
N LEU A 146 15.61 -18.08 1.97
CA LEU A 146 14.56 -18.42 1.02
C LEU A 146 14.96 -19.70 0.29
N PHE A 147 14.27 -20.82 0.58
CA PHE A 147 14.38 -22.10 -0.13
C PHE A 147 13.75 -22.04 -1.54
N LEU A 148 13.87 -20.91 -2.24
CA LEU A 148 13.29 -20.69 -3.56
C LEU A 148 14.43 -20.44 -4.55
N ASP A 149 14.95 -21.52 -5.11
CA ASP A 149 15.66 -21.46 -6.40
C ASP A 149 14.61 -21.27 -7.50
N LEU A 150 14.50 -20.03 -7.99
CA LEU A 150 13.68 -19.72 -9.16
C LEU A 150 14.52 -19.93 -10.42
N GLU A 151 14.61 -21.18 -10.89
CA GLU A 151 15.24 -21.48 -12.18
C GLU A 151 14.26 -21.25 -13.33
N VAL A 152 14.55 -20.24 -14.15
CA VAL A 152 13.83 -20.00 -15.41
C VAL A 152 14.59 -20.68 -16.55
N PHE A 153 14.10 -21.83 -16.99
CA PHE A 153 14.64 -22.53 -18.15
C PHE A 153 14.09 -21.94 -19.46
N PRO A 154 14.92 -21.73 -20.50
CA PRO A 154 14.42 -21.38 -21.82
C PRO A 154 13.60 -22.53 -22.39
N LEU A 155 12.32 -22.28 -22.64
CA LEU A 155 11.46 -23.16 -23.44
C LEU A 155 11.79 -22.95 -24.93
N LEU A 156 12.58 -23.85 -25.51
CA LEU A 156 12.62 -23.99 -26.97
C LEU A 156 11.26 -24.54 -27.42
N ARG A 157 10.41 -23.67 -27.96
CA ARG A 157 9.24 -24.10 -28.72
C ARG A 157 9.71 -24.59 -30.08
N GLY A 158 9.46 -25.87 -30.38
CA GLY A 158 9.53 -26.42 -31.73
C GLY A 158 8.34 -25.99 -32.57
#